data_AF-W7BVY7-F1
#
_entry.id   AF-W7BVY7-F1
#
_cell.length_a   1.000
_cell.length_b   1.000
_cell.length_c   1.000
_cell.angle_alpha   90.00
_cell.angle_beta   90.00
_cell.angle_gamma   90.00
#
_symmetry.space_group_name_H-M   'P 1'
#
loop_
_entity.id
_entity.type
_entity.pdbx_description
1 polymer ?
#
loop_
_entity_poly.entity_id
_entity_poly.type
_entity_poly.pdbx_seq_one_letter_code
_entity_poly.pdbx_strand_id
1 'polypeptide(L)' 'MDKGRVEGAGRAKLYVTTSEFLDCFGLNKLEDLPSMDTVDSEEMIQDEMDLFFDRFAGK' A
#
# COMPACT_ATOMS: atom_id res chain seq x y z
N MET A 1 11.18 7.34 -2.35
CA MET A 1 12.13 7.99 -3.28
C MET A 1 11.72 7.68 -4.73
N ASP A 2 12.18 8.45 -5.72
CA ASP A 2 11.89 8.21 -7.16
C ASP A 2 12.91 7.20 -7.73
N LYS A 3 12.45 6.19 -8.46
CA LYS A 3 13.26 5.16 -9.15
C LYS A 3 13.40 5.46 -10.65
N GLY A 4 13.21 6.71 -11.04
CA GLY A 4 13.16 7.13 -12.43
C GLY A 4 11.74 7.08 -12.99
N ARG A 5 11.64 6.92 -14.30
CA ARG A 5 10.38 7.04 -15.04
C ARG A 5 10.17 5.81 -15.90
N VAL A 6 8.91 5.42 -16.09
CA VAL A 6 8.58 4.35 -17.04
C VAL A 6 8.97 4.79 -18.46
N GLU A 7 9.45 3.85 -19.25
CA GLU A 7 9.73 4.10 -20.66
C GLU A 7 8.41 4.13 -21.46
N GLY A 8 8.29 5.09 -22.38
CA GLY A 8 7.08 5.31 -23.17
C GLY A 8 6.47 6.70 -23.01
N ALA A 9 5.35 6.93 -23.69
CA ALA A 9 4.69 8.23 -23.71
C ALA A 9 4.25 8.67 -22.30
N GLY A 10 4.47 9.95 -21.98
CA GLY A 10 4.13 10.53 -20.66
C GLY A 10 5.16 10.25 -19.55
N ARG A 11 5.95 9.17 -19.67
CA ARG A 11 7.04 8.79 -18.76
C ARG A 11 6.63 8.93 -17.30
N ALA A 12 5.58 8.27 -16.82
CA ALA A 12 5.15 8.38 -15.41
C ALA A 12 6.30 8.12 -14.41
N LYS A 13 6.30 8.82 -13.27
CA LYS A 13 7.28 8.62 -12.18
C LYS A 13 7.08 7.25 -11.55
N LEU A 14 8.17 6.55 -11.27
CA LEU A 14 8.17 5.27 -10.57
C LEU A 14 8.60 5.51 -9.12
N TYR A 15 7.77 5.09 -8.19
CA TYR A 15 8.07 5.20 -6.76
C TYR A 15 8.55 3.86 -6.22
N VAL A 16 9.42 3.94 -5.22
CA VAL A 16 9.83 2.81 -4.41
C VAL A 16 9.88 3.18 -2.94
N THR A 17 9.78 2.14 -2.12
CA THR A 17 10.07 2.17 -0.68
C THR A 17 11.54 2.52 -0.45
N THR A 18 11.85 2.91 0.78
CA THR A 18 13.20 3.30 1.20
C THR A 18 13.70 2.39 2.32
N SER A 19 14.95 2.56 2.74
CA SER A 19 15.45 1.89 3.95
C SER A 19 14.68 2.32 5.19
N GLU A 20 14.34 3.61 5.30
CA GLU A 20 13.56 4.13 6.44
C GLU A 20 12.17 3.51 6.51
N PHE A 21 11.58 3.12 5.37
CA PHE A 21 10.34 2.33 5.38
C PHE A 21 10.55 1.01 6.13
N LEU A 22 11.62 0.27 5.87
CA LEU A 22 11.88 -0.99 6.55
C LEU A 22 12.05 -0.78 8.06
N ASP A 23 12.79 0.26 8.46
CA ASP A 23 12.98 0.61 9.87
C ASP A 23 11.66 0.97 10.57
N CYS A 24 10.80 1.75 9.90
CA CYS A 24 9.48 2.13 10.43
C CYS A 24 8.57 0.93 10.68
N PHE A 25 8.67 -0.11 9.85
CA PHE A 25 7.85 -1.32 9.95
C PHE A 25 8.56 -2.49 10.65
N GLY A 26 9.80 -2.30 11.12
CA GLY A 26 10.57 -3.33 11.82
C GLY A 26 10.97 -4.52 10.93
N LEU A 27 11.13 -4.29 9.62
CA LEU A 27 11.46 -5.32 8.63
C LEU A 27 12.96 -5.31 8.35
N ASN A 28 13.56 -6.49 8.11
CA ASN A 28 14.96 -6.54 7.65
C ASN A 28 15.03 -6.44 6.12
N LYS A 29 14.01 -6.95 5.42
CA LYS A 29 13.90 -6.96 3.96
C LYS A 29 12.43 -7.00 3.52
N LEU A 30 12.17 -6.68 2.24
CA LEU A 30 10.80 -6.63 1.71
C LEU A 30 10.09 -7.98 1.74
N GLU A 31 10.84 -9.09 1.64
CA GLU A 31 10.28 -10.45 1.69
C GLU A 31 9.78 -10.85 3.09
N ASP A 32 10.06 -10.05 4.11
CA ASP A 32 9.51 -10.25 5.47
C ASP A 32 8.08 -9.71 5.59
N LEU A 33 7.55 -9.04 4.56
CA LEU A 33 6.16 -8.62 4.50
C LEU A 33 5.21 -9.85 4.49
N PRO A 34 4.05 -9.76 5.14
CA PRO A 34 3.03 -10.81 5.05
C PRO A 34 2.61 -11.03 3.58
N SER A 35 2.33 -12.29 3.21
CA SER A 35 1.87 -12.62 1.86
C SER A 35 0.50 -11.99 1.59
N MET A 36 0.24 -11.57 0.36
CA MET A 36 -1.09 -11.09 -0.04
C MET A 36 -2.17 -12.16 0.13
N ASP A 37 -1.81 -13.45 0.02
CA ASP A 37 -2.76 -14.56 0.22
C ASP A 37 -3.25 -14.67 1.67
N THR A 38 -2.54 -14.04 2.62
CA THR A 38 -2.97 -13.96 4.03
C THR A 38 -3.98 -12.85 4.29
N VAL A 39 -4.20 -11.99 3.29
CA VAL A 39 -5.15 -10.89 3.38
C VAL A 39 -6.43 -11.33 2.70
N ASP A 40 -7.46 -11.60 3.50
CA ASP A 40 -8.77 -11.93 2.96
C ASP A 40 -9.33 -10.69 2.25
N SER A 41 -9.48 -10.79 0.93
CA SER A 41 -9.95 -9.69 0.10
C SER A 41 -11.39 -9.29 0.43
N GLU A 42 -12.20 -10.22 0.94
CA GLU A 42 -13.57 -9.94 1.36
C GLU A 42 -13.58 -9.13 2.67
N GLU A 43 -12.66 -9.46 3.58
CA GLU A 43 -12.48 -8.74 4.85
C GLU A 43 -11.96 -7.30 4.62
N MET A 44 -11.01 -7.12 3.69
CA MET A 44 -10.56 -5.78 3.28
C MET A 44 -11.67 -4.90 2.70
N ILE A 45 -12.52 -5.47 1.84
CA ILE A 45 -13.63 -4.74 1.23
C ILE A 45 -14.66 -4.33 2.30
N GLN A 46 -14.93 -5.23 3.26
CA GLN A 46 -15.82 -4.95 4.38
C GLN A 46 -15.29 -3.81 5.25
N ASP A 47 -14.00 -3.83 5.60
CA ASP A 47 -13.35 -2.77 6.38
C ASP A 47 -13.42 -1.41 5.66
N GLU A 48 -13.22 -1.39 4.34
CA GLU A 48 -13.31 -0.17 3.53
C GLU A 48 -14.74 0.38 3.47
N MET A 49 -15.74 -0.51 3.38
CA MET A 49 -17.15 -0.15 3.46
C MET A 49 -17.51 0.41 4.82
N ASP A 50 -17.07 -0.21 5.91
CA ASP A 50 -17.33 0.25 7.28
C ASP A 50 -16.71 1.64 7.52
N LEU A 51 -15.47 1.86 7.08
CA LEU A 51 -14.81 3.17 7.16
C LEU A 51 -15.55 4.25 6.34
N PHE A 52 -16.07 3.86 5.16
CA PHE A 52 -16.90 4.75 4.35
C PHE A 52 -18.20 5.10 5.09
N PHE A 53 -18.94 4.11 5.60
CA PHE A 53 -20.18 4.36 6.33
C PHE A 53 -19.94 5.18 7.58
N ASP A 54 -18.91 4.93 8.39
CA ASP A 54 -18.57 5.75 9.57
C ASP A 54 -18.33 7.21 9.21
N ARG A 55 -17.67 7.47 8.07
CA ARG A 55 -17.40 8.83 7.60
C ARG A 55 -18.64 9.57 7.08
N PHE A 56 -19.67 8.85 6.64
CA PHE A 56 -20.86 9.41 6.01
C PHE A 56 -22.17 9.17 6.77
N ALA A 57 -22.19 8.34 7.81
CA ALA A 57 -23.36 8.03 8.65
C ALA A 57 -23.69 9.15 9.65
N GLY A 58 -22.83 10.15 9.79
CA GLY A 58 -22.99 11.32 10.68
C GLY A 58 -23.53 12.59 10.00
N LYS A 59 -24.20 12.51 8.86
CA LYS A 59 -24.92 13.64 8.23
C LYS A 59 -26.36 13.28 7.88
#